data_AF-A0A973IU95-F1
#
_entry.id   AF-A0A973IU95-F1
#
_cell.length_a   1.000
_cell.length_b   1.000
_cell.length_c   1.000
_cell.angle_alpha   90.00
_cell.angle_beta   90.00
_cell.angle_gamma   90.00
#
_symmetry.space_group_name_H-M   'P 1'
#
loop_
_entity.id
_entity.type
_entity.pdbx_description
1 polymer ?
#
loop_
_entity_poly.entity_id
_entity_poly.type
_entity_poly.pdbx_seq_one_letter_code
_entity_poly.pdbx_strand_id
1 'polypeptide(L)'
;GLVEGPYFFERNGIYYMTYPHVENNTERLEYAISDNPMGPFKVTGVIMDESPTGCWTNHHSIIEYNGQWYLFYHHNDYSPKFDKNRSARIDSLFFNPDGTIRKVIPTLRGVGLTSALQKIEADRYSDISKNGASIAFIDTLNTFKGWKTCLGNQNAWIRYNAVDFGKKKLKTVMVRALSETGGTLQIRLDRADGTLVSEVKIPGGTNWTTTSSKVSKYQKGVHDFIIMLKDNKPVEVDWIQFKN
;
A
#
# COMPACT_ATOMS: atom_id res chain seq x y z
N GLY A 1 -10.80 -27.01 6.79
CA GLY A 1 -12.26 -26.82 6.85
C GLY A 1 -12.57 -25.40 7.33
N LEU A 2 -13.80 -24.90 7.10
CA LEU A 2 -14.27 -23.60 7.62
C LEU A 2 -13.92 -23.45 9.11
N VAL A 3 -13.24 -22.37 9.48
CA VAL A 3 -12.83 -22.12 10.88
C VAL A 3 -13.80 -21.17 11.58
N GLU A 4 -13.89 -19.92 11.11
CA GLU A 4 -14.69 -18.85 11.70
C GLU A 4 -15.04 -17.74 10.69
N GLY A 5 -15.45 -16.56 11.14
CA GLY A 5 -15.51 -15.33 10.33
C GLY A 5 -16.15 -15.38 8.93
N PRO A 6 -17.27 -16.10 8.69
CA PRO A 6 -17.86 -16.11 7.36
C PRO A 6 -18.43 -14.73 7.02
N TYR A 7 -18.25 -14.32 5.76
CA TYR A 7 -18.87 -13.13 5.21
C TYR A 7 -19.63 -13.48 3.94
N PHE A 8 -20.89 -13.03 3.86
CA PHE A 8 -21.81 -13.39 2.80
C PHE A 8 -22.28 -12.15 2.03
N PHE A 9 -22.28 -12.24 0.71
CA PHE A 9 -22.84 -11.20 -0.15
C PHE A 9 -23.35 -11.78 -1.47
N GLU A 10 -24.25 -11.04 -2.11
CA GLU A 10 -24.75 -11.34 -3.46
C GLU A 10 -24.18 -10.32 -4.45
N ARG A 11 -23.87 -10.79 -5.66
CA ARG A 11 -23.50 -9.93 -6.77
C ARG A 11 -23.92 -10.57 -8.10
N ASN A 12 -24.78 -9.88 -8.85
CA ASN A 12 -25.24 -10.28 -10.18
C ASN A 12 -25.84 -11.70 -10.25
N GLY A 13 -26.62 -12.07 -9.25
CA GLY A 13 -27.26 -13.38 -9.12
C GLY A 13 -26.34 -14.49 -8.59
N ILE A 14 -25.10 -14.16 -8.22
CA ILE A 14 -24.16 -15.10 -7.61
C ILE A 14 -24.06 -14.81 -6.11
N TYR A 15 -24.23 -15.83 -5.29
CA TYR A 15 -24.07 -15.78 -3.85
C TYR A 15 -22.66 -16.22 -3.47
N TYR A 16 -21.96 -15.40 -2.71
CA TYR A 16 -20.59 -15.62 -2.28
C TYR A 16 -20.56 -15.89 -0.78
N MET A 17 -20.11 -17.09 -0.40
CA MET A 17 -19.76 -17.41 0.97
C MET A 17 -18.23 -17.39 1.08
N THR A 18 -17.71 -16.39 1.77
CA THR A 18 -16.28 -16.18 1.95
C THR A 18 -15.88 -16.47 3.40
N TYR A 19 -14.71 -17.03 3.61
CA TYR A 19 -14.32 -17.52 4.94
C TYR A 19 -12.80 -17.69 5.09
N PRO A 20 -12.27 -17.58 6.31
CA PRO A 20 -10.92 -18.00 6.65
C PRO A 20 -10.77 -19.52 6.62
N HIS A 21 -9.61 -19.97 6.14
CA HIS A 21 -9.23 -21.37 6.09
C HIS A 21 -7.74 -21.52 6.38
N VAL A 22 -7.36 -22.50 7.19
CA VAL A 22 -5.96 -22.89 7.40
C VAL A 22 -5.57 -23.91 6.33
N GLU A 23 -4.73 -23.50 5.38
CA GLU A 23 -4.14 -24.42 4.40
C GLU A 23 -2.84 -25.04 4.93
N ASN A 24 -1.92 -24.20 5.46
CA ASN A 24 -0.63 -24.66 5.95
C ASN A 24 -0.48 -24.35 7.44
N ASN A 25 -0.29 -23.06 7.77
CA ASN A 25 0.12 -22.62 9.10
C ASN A 25 -0.81 -21.56 9.67
N THR A 26 -1.27 -20.60 8.88
CA THR A 26 -2.15 -19.52 9.35
C THR A 26 -3.37 -19.42 8.45
N GLU A 27 -4.32 -18.55 8.80
CA GLU A 27 -5.51 -18.39 7.99
C GLU A 27 -5.22 -17.62 6.69
N ARG A 28 -5.68 -18.19 5.58
CA ARG A 28 -5.90 -17.52 4.30
C ARG A 28 -7.39 -17.30 4.09
N LEU A 29 -7.78 -16.47 3.13
CA LEU A 29 -9.19 -16.25 2.81
C LEU A 29 -9.59 -17.03 1.56
N GLU A 30 -10.66 -17.82 1.66
CA GLU A 30 -11.24 -18.59 0.57
C GLU A 30 -12.70 -18.19 0.32
N TYR A 31 -13.24 -18.69 -0.79
CA TYR A 31 -14.66 -18.52 -1.08
C TYR A 31 -15.26 -19.67 -1.86
N ALA A 32 -16.56 -19.82 -1.66
CA ALA A 32 -17.44 -20.69 -2.41
C ALA A 32 -18.59 -19.88 -3.00
N ILE A 33 -19.09 -20.30 -4.16
CA ILE A 33 -20.20 -19.63 -4.86
C ILE A 33 -21.39 -20.56 -5.05
N SER A 34 -22.58 -19.98 -5.11
CA SER A 34 -23.83 -20.67 -5.47
C SER A 34 -24.74 -19.72 -6.26
N ASP A 35 -25.68 -20.29 -7.01
CA ASP A 35 -26.82 -19.59 -7.62
C ASP A 35 -28.05 -19.56 -6.68
N ASN A 36 -27.96 -20.18 -5.51
CA ASN A 36 -29.00 -20.20 -4.49
C ASN A 36 -28.42 -19.74 -3.14
N PRO A 37 -29.07 -18.83 -2.40
CA PRO A 37 -28.57 -18.37 -1.10
C PRO A 37 -28.43 -19.49 -0.07
N MET A 38 -29.16 -20.59 -0.24
CA MET A 38 -29.13 -21.77 0.62
C MET A 38 -28.20 -22.88 0.10
N GLY A 39 -27.49 -22.65 -1.00
CA GLY A 39 -26.58 -23.61 -1.61
C GLY A 39 -27.26 -24.64 -2.53
N PRO A 40 -26.51 -25.67 -2.97
CA PRO A 40 -25.15 -26.01 -2.52
C PRO A 40 -24.09 -25.00 -2.99
N PHE A 41 -23.09 -24.75 -2.15
CA PHE A 41 -21.94 -23.89 -2.47
C PHE A 41 -20.78 -24.72 -3.02
N LYS A 42 -20.18 -24.25 -4.12
CA LYS A 42 -18.98 -24.83 -4.71
C LYS A 42 -17.75 -24.01 -4.32
N VAL A 43 -16.80 -24.63 -3.62
CA VAL A 43 -15.49 -24.00 -3.32
C VAL A 43 -14.83 -23.60 -4.63
N THR A 44 -14.47 -22.32 -4.73
CA THR A 44 -14.11 -21.69 -6.02
C THR A 44 -12.68 -21.17 -6.03
N GLY A 45 -12.17 -20.61 -4.93
CA GLY A 45 -10.78 -20.18 -4.91
C GLY A 45 -10.35 -19.43 -3.66
N VAL A 46 -9.17 -18.81 -3.77
CA VAL A 46 -8.49 -18.05 -2.72
C VAL A 46 -8.60 -16.56 -3.00
N ILE A 47 -9.05 -15.79 -2.02
CA ILE A 47 -9.12 -14.32 -2.06
C ILE A 47 -7.81 -13.71 -1.63
N MET A 48 -7.18 -14.20 -0.56
CA MET A 48 -5.95 -13.67 0.04
C MET A 48 -5.13 -14.81 0.62
N ASP A 49 -3.82 -14.76 0.46
CA ASP A 49 -2.89 -15.75 1.05
C ASP A 49 -2.72 -15.58 2.56
N GLU A 50 -2.06 -16.57 3.17
CA GLU A 50 -1.58 -16.54 4.54
C GLU A 50 -0.72 -15.28 4.80
N SER A 51 -0.81 -14.73 6.02
CA SER A 51 -0.03 -13.55 6.40
C SER A 51 1.48 -13.83 6.28
N PRO A 52 2.26 -12.97 5.60
CA PRO A 52 3.71 -13.16 5.45
C PRO A 52 4.48 -12.97 6.77
N THR A 53 3.84 -12.40 7.79
CA THR A 53 4.43 -12.18 9.13
C THR A 53 3.90 -13.16 10.17
N GLY A 54 3.12 -14.17 9.75
CA GLY A 54 2.59 -15.18 10.65
C GLY A 54 1.46 -14.69 11.58
N CYS A 55 0.74 -13.63 11.21
CA CYS A 55 -0.50 -13.28 11.92
C CYS A 55 -1.48 -14.45 11.78
N TRP A 56 -1.87 -15.06 12.91
CA TRP A 56 -2.54 -16.35 12.92
C TRP A 56 -3.93 -16.33 12.25
N THR A 57 -4.80 -15.45 12.74
CA THR A 57 -6.17 -15.34 12.24
C THR A 57 -6.26 -14.34 11.10
N ASN A 58 -7.24 -14.50 10.23
CA ASN A 58 -7.65 -13.55 9.22
C ASN A 58 -9.16 -13.35 9.34
N HIS A 59 -9.61 -12.11 9.54
CA HIS A 59 -11.04 -11.79 9.61
C HIS A 59 -11.31 -10.67 8.63
N HIS A 60 -12.36 -10.80 7.84
CA HIS A 60 -12.60 -9.92 6.71
C HIS A 60 -14.07 -9.53 6.51
N SER A 61 -14.27 -8.51 5.69
CA SER A 61 -15.54 -8.20 5.05
C SER A 61 -15.31 -7.68 3.64
N ILE A 62 -16.29 -7.89 2.75
CA ILE A 62 -16.20 -7.48 1.34
C ILE A 62 -17.38 -6.58 1.03
N ILE A 63 -17.09 -5.31 0.74
CA ILE A 63 -18.11 -4.27 0.60
C ILE A 63 -17.91 -3.52 -0.71
N GLU A 64 -19.02 -3.24 -1.40
CA GLU A 64 -19.06 -2.30 -2.51
C GLU A 64 -19.30 -0.88 -1.99
N TYR A 65 -18.50 0.07 -2.45
CA TYR A 65 -18.70 1.48 -2.18
C TYR A 65 -18.35 2.31 -3.43
N ASN A 66 -19.33 3.08 -3.90
CA ASN A 66 -19.23 3.92 -5.11
C ASN A 66 -18.74 3.15 -6.35
N GLY A 67 -19.28 1.95 -6.61
CA GLY A 67 -18.95 1.15 -7.79
C GLY A 67 -17.65 0.36 -7.68
N GLN A 68 -16.92 0.45 -6.56
CA GLN A 68 -15.68 -0.29 -6.32
C GLN A 68 -15.85 -1.24 -5.13
N TRP A 69 -15.39 -2.47 -5.29
CA TRP A 69 -15.37 -3.46 -4.22
C TRP A 69 -14.08 -3.41 -3.43
N TYR A 70 -14.18 -3.64 -2.13
CA TYR A 70 -13.06 -3.58 -1.20
C TYR A 70 -13.05 -4.79 -0.30
N LEU A 71 -11.86 -5.29 -0.03
CA LEU A 71 -11.60 -6.28 1.02
C LEU A 71 -11.08 -5.53 2.25
N PHE A 72 -11.88 -5.50 3.30
CA PHE A 72 -11.41 -5.11 4.62
C PHE A 72 -10.95 -6.36 5.35
N TYR A 73 -9.83 -6.25 6.04
CA TYR A 73 -9.26 -7.37 6.81
C TYR A 73 -8.39 -6.83 7.94
N HIS A 74 -7.86 -7.68 8.80
CA HIS A 74 -6.96 -7.24 9.88
C HIS A 74 -5.50 -7.65 9.64
N HIS A 75 -4.59 -7.00 10.36
CA HIS A 75 -3.18 -7.38 10.44
C HIS A 75 -2.57 -6.92 11.76
N ASN A 76 -1.44 -7.49 12.19
CA ASN A 76 -0.77 -7.14 13.45
C ASN A 76 0.36 -6.10 13.28
N ASP A 77 0.23 -5.18 12.31
CA ASP A 77 1.31 -4.24 11.94
C ASP A 77 1.81 -3.40 13.10
N TYR A 78 0.89 -2.85 13.91
CA TYR A 78 1.24 -2.02 15.06
C TYR A 78 1.66 -2.84 16.28
N SER A 79 1.47 -4.16 16.26
CA SER A 79 1.76 -5.09 17.37
C SER A 79 2.46 -6.34 16.86
N PRO A 80 3.66 -6.20 16.24
CA PRO A 80 4.34 -7.30 15.55
C PRO A 80 4.76 -8.45 16.48
N LYS A 81 4.73 -8.24 17.80
CA LYS A 81 5.03 -9.25 18.84
C LYS A 81 3.78 -9.81 19.52
N PHE A 82 2.58 -9.38 19.12
CA PHE A 82 1.32 -9.81 19.71
C PHE A 82 0.20 -9.78 18.67
N ASP A 83 0.04 -10.89 17.96
CA ASP A 83 -0.88 -11.08 16.83
C ASP A 83 -2.37 -11.07 17.21
N LYS A 84 -2.70 -11.05 18.50
CA LYS A 84 -4.08 -10.88 19.00
C LYS A 84 -4.51 -9.42 19.07
N ASN A 85 -3.57 -8.48 19.10
CA ASN A 85 -3.85 -7.07 18.90
C ASN A 85 -3.65 -6.77 17.42
N ARG A 86 -4.69 -6.28 16.74
CA ARG A 86 -4.72 -6.19 15.28
C ARG A 86 -5.31 -4.85 14.86
N SER A 87 -4.86 -4.33 13.73
CA SER A 87 -5.35 -3.13 13.08
C SER A 87 -6.07 -3.49 11.78
N ALA A 88 -7.04 -2.66 11.38
CA ALA A 88 -7.73 -2.82 10.11
C ALA A 88 -6.81 -2.46 8.93
N ARG A 89 -7.00 -3.19 7.83
CA ARG A 89 -6.46 -2.94 6.49
C ARG A 89 -7.59 -2.97 5.47
N ILE A 90 -7.33 -2.39 4.31
CA ILE A 90 -8.26 -2.37 3.20
C ILE A 90 -7.49 -2.40 1.89
N ASP A 91 -7.91 -3.24 0.95
CA ASP A 91 -7.39 -3.25 -0.41
C ASP A 91 -8.55 -3.35 -1.42
N SER A 92 -8.31 -2.91 -2.65
CA SER A 92 -9.32 -3.00 -3.72
C SER A 92 -9.49 -4.45 -4.18
N LEU A 93 -10.73 -4.87 -4.34
CA LEU A 93 -11.12 -6.20 -4.80
C LEU A 93 -11.78 -6.10 -6.17
N PHE A 94 -11.48 -7.05 -7.05
CA PHE A 94 -12.01 -7.09 -8.41
C PHE A 94 -12.56 -8.47 -8.73
N PHE A 95 -13.49 -8.53 -9.67
CA PHE A 95 -14.07 -9.77 -10.17
C PHE A 95 -13.64 -10.00 -11.61
N ASN A 96 -13.49 -11.27 -11.98
CA ASN A 96 -13.38 -11.69 -13.37
C ASN A 96 -14.75 -11.64 -14.06
N PRO A 97 -14.79 -11.68 -15.40
CA PRO A 97 -16.05 -11.69 -16.15
C PRO A 97 -16.98 -12.85 -15.79
N ASP A 98 -16.43 -13.99 -15.37
CA ASP A 98 -17.18 -15.18 -14.94
C ASP A 98 -17.71 -15.11 -13.50
N GLY A 99 -17.51 -13.98 -12.82
CA GLY A 99 -17.92 -13.78 -11.42
C GLY A 99 -16.92 -14.30 -10.38
N THR A 100 -15.82 -14.92 -10.77
CA THR A 100 -14.77 -15.32 -9.80
C THR A 100 -14.06 -14.08 -9.24
N ILE A 101 -13.61 -14.16 -7.98
CA ILE A 101 -12.85 -13.10 -7.32
C ILE A 101 -11.39 -13.15 -7.80
N ARG A 102 -10.84 -12.01 -8.21
CA ARG A 102 -9.40 -11.86 -8.43
C ARG A 102 -8.71 -11.80 -7.08
N LYS A 103 -7.70 -12.66 -6.91
CA LYS A 103 -6.90 -12.71 -5.69
C LYS A 103 -6.33 -11.32 -5.36
N VAL A 104 -6.57 -10.88 -4.13
CA VAL A 104 -6.08 -9.62 -3.57
C VAL A 104 -4.64 -9.82 -3.11
N ILE A 105 -3.78 -8.89 -3.50
CA ILE A 105 -2.41 -8.79 -2.98
C ILE A 105 -2.40 -7.67 -1.94
N PRO A 106 -2.25 -8.00 -0.63
CA PRO A 106 -2.16 -7.01 0.44
C PRO A 106 -1.15 -5.91 0.15
N THR A 107 -1.52 -4.66 0.37
CA THR A 107 -0.59 -3.52 0.23
C THR A 107 -0.45 -2.75 1.54
N LEU A 108 0.60 -1.93 1.65
CA LEU A 108 0.68 -0.86 2.66
C LEU A 108 -0.01 0.43 2.15
N ARG A 109 -0.25 0.53 0.84
CA ARG A 109 -0.92 1.65 0.19
C ARG A 109 -2.36 1.83 0.62
N GLY A 110 -3.09 0.74 0.74
CA GLY A 110 -4.55 0.76 0.87
C GLY A 110 -5.23 1.34 -0.38
N VAL A 111 -6.32 2.08 -0.21
CA VAL A 111 -7.20 2.45 -1.34
C VAL A 111 -7.39 3.97 -1.50
N GLY A 112 -8.14 4.35 -2.54
CA GLY A 112 -8.63 5.70 -2.75
C GLY A 112 -7.65 6.64 -3.46
N LEU A 113 -8.20 7.75 -3.94
CA LEU A 113 -7.45 8.84 -4.56
C LEU A 113 -6.83 9.73 -3.49
N THR A 114 -5.53 9.96 -3.56
CA THR A 114 -4.80 10.79 -2.59
C THR A 114 -4.48 12.15 -3.20
N SER A 115 -4.77 13.25 -2.49
CA SER A 115 -4.35 14.56 -3.00
C SER A 115 -2.85 14.75 -2.83
N ALA A 116 -2.16 15.21 -3.88
CA ALA A 116 -0.75 15.59 -3.82
C ALA A 116 -0.46 16.68 -2.75
N LEU A 117 -1.49 17.44 -2.36
CA LEU A 117 -1.39 18.48 -1.34
C LEU A 117 -1.41 17.94 0.10
N GLN A 118 -1.75 16.68 0.33
CA GLN A 118 -1.68 16.05 1.65
C GLN A 118 -0.27 15.52 1.94
N LYS A 119 0.03 15.25 3.22
CA LYS A 119 1.21 14.46 3.55
C LYS A 119 0.91 13.02 3.14
N ILE A 120 1.74 12.49 2.26
CA ILE A 120 1.65 11.12 1.77
C ILE A 120 2.80 10.36 2.40
N GLU A 121 2.47 9.42 3.28
CA GLU A 121 3.44 8.52 3.92
C GLU A 121 4.05 7.61 2.84
N ALA A 122 5.38 7.60 2.73
CA ALA A 122 6.10 6.95 1.65
C ALA A 122 6.11 5.42 1.78
N ASP A 123 5.98 4.91 3.02
CA ASP A 123 5.84 3.48 3.31
C ASP A 123 4.54 2.89 2.75
N ARG A 124 3.54 3.71 2.48
CA ARG A 124 2.27 3.30 1.87
C ARG A 124 2.39 3.09 0.36
N TYR A 125 3.42 2.37 -0.08
CA TYR A 125 3.71 2.12 -1.48
C TYR A 125 2.75 1.09 -2.12
N SER A 126 2.49 1.29 -3.41
CA SER A 126 1.73 0.38 -4.30
C SER A 126 2.64 -0.60 -5.06
N ASP A 127 3.90 -0.24 -5.26
CA ASP A 127 4.95 -1.11 -5.80
C ASP A 127 6.33 -0.62 -5.32
N ILE A 128 7.33 -1.50 -5.29
CA ILE A 128 8.68 -1.22 -4.77
C ILE A 128 9.72 -1.98 -5.57
N SER A 129 10.89 -1.39 -5.77
CA SER A 129 12.00 -2.06 -6.45
C SER A 129 12.46 -3.30 -5.69
N LYS A 130 12.65 -4.42 -6.40
CA LYS A 130 13.08 -5.70 -5.81
C LYS A 130 14.38 -5.62 -5.00
N ASN A 131 15.27 -4.69 -5.34
CA ASN A 131 16.57 -4.53 -4.70
C ASN A 131 16.70 -3.12 -4.13
N GLY A 132 17.23 -3.03 -2.91
CA GLY A 132 17.67 -1.78 -2.30
C GLY A 132 16.56 -0.85 -1.79
N ALA A 133 15.30 -1.25 -1.87
CA ALA A 133 14.20 -0.56 -1.21
C ALA A 133 13.52 -1.50 -0.21
N SER A 134 13.22 -1.01 0.99
CA SER A 134 12.51 -1.76 2.03
C SER A 134 11.72 -0.82 2.94
N ILE A 135 10.85 -1.37 3.77
CA ILE A 135 10.10 -0.62 4.79
C ILE A 135 10.59 -1.03 6.18
N ALA A 136 10.74 -0.07 7.08
CA ALA A 136 11.09 -0.28 8.48
C ALA A 136 10.25 0.64 9.38
N PHE A 137 10.17 0.34 10.68
CA PHE A 137 9.59 1.29 11.63
C PHE A 137 10.47 2.54 11.74
N ILE A 138 9.83 3.69 11.96
CA ILE A 138 10.53 4.90 12.40
C ILE A 138 11.14 4.68 13.79
N ASP A 139 10.43 3.97 14.65
CA ASP A 139 10.82 3.65 16.02
C ASP A 139 10.30 2.26 16.38
N THR A 140 11.19 1.29 16.56
CA THR A 140 10.81 -0.11 16.87
C THR A 140 10.29 -0.29 18.29
N LEU A 141 10.52 0.67 19.18
CA LEU A 141 9.99 0.69 20.54
C LEU A 141 8.61 1.36 20.60
N ASN A 142 8.26 2.16 19.59
CA ASN A 142 6.97 2.81 19.45
C ASN A 142 6.46 2.73 18.00
N THR A 143 5.90 1.58 17.66
CA THR A 143 5.36 1.26 16.32
C THR A 143 4.26 2.22 15.86
N PHE A 144 3.56 2.90 16.78
CA PHE A 144 2.55 3.91 16.45
C PHE A 144 3.13 5.19 15.84
N LYS A 145 4.46 5.39 15.89
CA LYS A 145 5.12 6.47 15.13
C LYS A 145 5.14 6.20 13.62
N GLY A 146 4.76 5.01 13.17
CA GLY A 146 4.67 4.66 11.76
C GLY A 146 5.96 4.08 11.18
N TRP A 147 6.02 4.05 9.86
CA TRP A 147 7.09 3.43 9.09
C TRP A 147 7.82 4.46 8.24
N LYS A 148 8.97 4.03 7.73
CA LYS A 148 9.80 4.75 6.78
C LYS A 148 10.11 3.83 5.60
N THR A 149 10.25 4.44 4.44
CA THR A 149 10.89 3.81 3.29
C THR A 149 12.40 3.95 3.41
N CYS A 150 13.13 2.84 3.35
CA CYS A 150 14.58 2.81 3.28
C CYS A 150 15.01 2.60 1.83
N LEU A 151 15.70 3.59 1.24
CA LEU A 151 16.34 3.47 -0.07
C LEU A 151 17.84 3.38 0.14
N GLY A 152 18.42 2.19 -0.08
CA GLY A 152 19.79 1.86 0.29
C GLY A 152 20.81 1.93 -0.84
N ASN A 153 20.38 1.86 -2.10
CA ASN A 153 21.28 1.91 -3.25
C ASN A 153 20.71 2.71 -4.42
N GLN A 154 21.59 3.06 -5.36
CA GLN A 154 21.19 3.78 -6.56
C GLN A 154 20.09 3.03 -7.32
N ASN A 155 19.08 3.78 -7.77
CA ASN A 155 17.87 3.29 -8.45
C ASN A 155 16.90 2.49 -7.58
N ALA A 156 17.10 2.38 -6.26
CA ALA A 156 16.05 1.94 -5.36
C ALA A 156 14.84 2.89 -5.46
N TRP A 157 13.62 2.36 -5.51
CA TRP A 157 12.42 3.18 -5.64
C TRP A 157 11.17 2.58 -5.00
N ILE A 158 10.23 3.45 -4.63
CA ILE A 158 8.83 3.11 -4.34
C ILE A 158 7.91 3.85 -5.30
N ARG A 159 6.78 3.23 -5.64
CA ARG A 159 5.68 3.84 -6.38
C ARG A 159 4.46 3.99 -5.48
N TYR A 160 3.86 5.16 -5.48
CA TYR A 160 2.55 5.40 -4.88
C TYR A 160 1.55 5.75 -5.99
N ASN A 161 0.49 4.96 -6.11
CA ASN A 161 -0.47 5.13 -7.19
C ASN A 161 -1.64 6.07 -6.85
N ALA A 162 -2.32 6.52 -7.91
CA ALA A 162 -3.55 7.30 -7.84
C ALA A 162 -3.42 8.56 -6.97
N VAL A 163 -2.55 9.48 -7.38
CA VAL A 163 -2.36 10.79 -6.73
C VAL A 163 -2.93 11.89 -7.61
N ASP A 164 -3.87 12.65 -7.06
CA ASP A 164 -4.43 13.84 -7.72
C ASP A 164 -3.51 15.05 -7.52
N PHE A 165 -2.83 15.44 -8.60
CA PHE A 165 -2.01 16.65 -8.64
C PHE A 165 -2.83 17.93 -8.87
N GLY A 166 -4.15 17.79 -9.04
CA GLY A 166 -5.09 18.88 -9.18
C GLY A 166 -4.92 19.70 -10.47
N LYS A 167 -5.65 20.80 -10.56
CA LYS A 167 -5.63 21.72 -11.72
C LYS A 167 -4.66 22.89 -11.55
N LYS A 168 -4.27 23.20 -10.32
CA LYS A 168 -3.34 24.31 -10.01
C LYS A 168 -1.91 23.87 -10.23
N LYS A 169 -1.02 24.83 -10.51
CA LYS A 169 0.41 24.54 -10.66
C LYS A 169 1.03 24.36 -9.27
N LEU A 170 1.54 23.16 -8.99
CA LEU A 170 2.39 22.92 -7.82
C LEU A 170 3.77 23.53 -8.06
N LYS A 171 4.29 24.27 -7.09
CA LYS A 171 5.57 24.99 -7.17
C LYS A 171 6.70 24.24 -6.48
N THR A 172 6.40 23.55 -5.38
CA THR A 172 7.41 22.84 -4.60
C THR A 172 6.93 21.47 -4.17
N VAL A 173 7.89 20.61 -3.90
CA VAL A 173 7.71 19.33 -3.23
C VAL A 173 8.55 19.36 -1.96
N MET A 174 7.96 18.89 -0.87
CA MET A 174 8.57 18.76 0.45
C MET A 174 8.71 17.27 0.76
N VAL A 175 9.88 16.88 1.26
CA VAL A 175 10.16 15.49 1.66
C VAL A 175 10.73 15.51 3.08
N ARG A 176 10.13 14.73 3.98
CA ARG A 176 10.73 14.45 5.29
C ARG A 176 11.59 13.20 5.17
N ALA A 177 12.89 13.37 5.36
CA ALA A 177 13.87 12.31 5.17
C ALA A 177 15.03 12.40 6.17
N LEU A 178 15.74 11.29 6.31
CA LEU A 178 16.96 11.14 7.09
C LEU A 178 18.04 10.50 6.20
N SER A 179 19.27 11.00 6.26
CA SER A 179 20.41 10.39 5.58
C SER A 179 21.70 10.78 6.28
N GLU A 180 22.52 9.82 6.68
CA GLU A 180 23.78 10.09 7.38
C GLU A 180 24.78 10.85 6.49
N THR A 181 24.86 10.50 5.20
CA THR A 181 25.85 11.03 4.25
C THR A 181 25.26 12.06 3.27
N GLY A 182 23.98 12.37 3.43
CA GLY A 182 23.16 13.10 2.48
C GLY A 182 22.85 12.25 1.24
N GLY A 183 21.94 12.70 0.38
CA GLY A 183 21.58 11.94 -0.82
C GLY A 183 20.68 12.73 -1.73
N THR A 184 20.42 12.21 -2.93
CA THR A 184 19.55 12.88 -3.89
C THR A 184 18.38 11.98 -4.26
N LEU A 185 17.17 12.43 -3.94
CA LEU A 185 15.95 11.77 -4.37
C LEU A 185 15.45 12.37 -5.69
N GLN A 186 15.00 11.51 -6.60
CA GLN A 186 14.24 11.88 -7.78
C GLN A 186 12.76 11.60 -7.52
N ILE A 187 11.94 12.61 -7.74
CA ILE A 187 10.48 12.50 -7.75
C ILE A 187 10.05 12.43 -9.21
N ARG A 188 9.44 11.31 -9.61
CA ARG A 188 9.01 11.07 -11.00
C ARG A 188 7.52 10.74 -11.06
N LEU A 189 6.91 10.85 -12.25
CA LEU A 189 5.54 10.41 -12.48
C LEU A 189 5.47 9.09 -13.21
N ASP A 190 4.45 8.30 -12.87
CA ASP A 190 3.95 7.09 -13.52
C ASP A 190 4.87 5.86 -13.46
N ARG A 191 6.17 6.04 -13.74
CA ARG A 191 7.17 4.95 -13.77
C ARG A 191 8.57 5.43 -13.45
N ALA A 192 9.46 4.48 -13.15
CA ALA A 192 10.84 4.70 -12.71
C ALA A 192 11.67 5.53 -13.70
N ASP A 193 11.44 5.36 -15.00
CA ASP A 193 12.04 6.14 -16.11
C ASP A 193 11.12 7.27 -16.60
N GLY A 194 10.02 7.54 -15.89
CA GLY A 194 9.01 8.52 -16.25
C GLY A 194 9.44 9.96 -16.03
N THR A 195 8.49 10.88 -16.21
CA THR A 195 8.73 12.33 -16.15
C THR A 195 9.36 12.73 -14.83
N LEU A 196 10.57 13.31 -14.87
CA LEU A 196 11.23 13.86 -13.70
C LEU A 196 10.55 15.17 -13.27
N VAL A 197 9.96 15.17 -12.08
CA VAL A 197 9.24 16.32 -11.51
C VAL A 197 10.18 17.16 -10.67
N SER A 198 11.05 16.53 -9.89
CA SER A 198 11.96 17.23 -8.98
C SER A 198 13.15 16.36 -8.62
N GLU A 199 14.29 17.01 -8.36
CA GLU A 199 15.40 16.42 -7.60
C GLU A 199 15.44 17.09 -6.22
N VAL A 200 15.43 16.30 -5.15
CA VAL A 200 15.43 16.77 -3.76
C VAL A 200 16.74 16.34 -3.11
N LYS A 201 17.57 17.31 -2.73
CA LYS A 201 18.85 17.04 -2.06
C LYS A 201 18.61 16.93 -0.56
N ILE A 202 18.78 15.74 0.00
CA ILE A 202 18.68 15.49 1.43
C ILE A 202 20.02 15.80 2.09
N PRO A 203 20.07 16.65 3.13
CA PRO A 203 21.30 16.96 3.84
C PRO A 203 21.79 15.74 4.63
N GLY A 204 23.11 15.66 4.82
CA GLY A 204 23.71 14.68 5.72
C GLY A 204 23.45 15.05 7.19
N GLY A 205 23.14 14.06 8.01
CA GLY A 205 22.94 14.21 9.44
C GLY A 205 22.21 13.02 10.08
N THR A 206 22.04 13.10 11.39
CA THR A 206 21.41 12.04 12.21
C THR A 206 19.96 12.33 12.59
N ASN A 207 19.42 13.46 12.16
CA ASN A 207 18.05 13.89 12.47
C ASN A 207 17.17 13.93 11.22
N TRP A 208 15.89 13.61 11.40
CA TRP A 208 14.88 13.82 10.37
C TRP A 208 14.80 15.29 9.99
N THR A 209 14.90 15.58 8.69
CA THR A 209 14.77 16.94 8.16
C THR A 209 13.67 16.99 7.11
N THR A 210 13.03 18.15 6.98
CA THR A 210 12.09 18.41 5.88
C THR A 210 12.78 19.31 4.87
N THR A 211 13.07 18.77 3.69
CA THR A 211 13.70 19.53 2.61
C THR A 211 12.68 19.86 1.53
N SER A 212 12.81 21.03 0.90
CA SER A 212 11.96 21.45 -0.21
C SER A 212 12.76 21.61 -1.50
N SER A 213 12.13 21.32 -2.63
CA SER A 213 12.69 21.57 -3.96
C SER A 213 11.63 22.05 -4.93
N LYS A 214 12.06 22.70 -6.01
CA LYS A 214 11.17 23.24 -7.04
C LYS A 214 10.61 22.11 -7.90
N VAL A 215 9.32 22.18 -8.16
CA VAL A 215 8.62 21.28 -9.09
C VAL A 215 8.77 21.82 -10.51
N SER A 216 9.31 20.98 -11.39
CA SER A 216 9.43 21.20 -12.83
C SER A 216 8.06 21.13 -13.51
N LYS A 217 8.00 21.40 -14.82
CA LYS A 217 6.74 21.23 -15.57
C LYS A 217 6.37 19.74 -15.64
N TYR A 218 5.12 19.43 -15.33
CA TYR A 218 4.57 18.08 -15.40
C TYR A 218 3.11 18.13 -15.91
N GLN A 219 2.59 16.98 -16.33
CA GLN A 219 1.18 16.86 -16.74
C GLN A 219 0.27 16.84 -15.51
N LYS A 220 -0.77 17.67 -15.53
CA LYS A 220 -1.75 17.73 -14.43
C LYS A 220 -2.74 16.57 -14.54
N GLY A 221 -3.32 16.21 -13.41
CA GLY A 221 -4.33 15.15 -13.31
C GLY A 221 -3.93 14.11 -12.27
N VAL A 222 -4.48 12.92 -12.44
CA VAL A 222 -4.17 11.77 -11.59
C VAL A 222 -2.96 11.05 -12.18
N HIS A 223 -1.91 10.91 -11.39
CA HIS A 223 -0.68 10.22 -11.74
C HIS A 223 -0.22 9.35 -10.59
N ASP A 224 0.61 8.36 -10.88
CA ASP A 224 1.41 7.74 -9.84
C ASP A 224 2.65 8.61 -9.61
N PHE A 225 3.23 8.59 -8.40
CA PHE A 225 4.56 9.13 -8.20
C PHE A 225 5.55 8.04 -7.82
N ILE A 226 6.81 8.29 -8.17
CA ILE A 226 7.96 7.49 -7.78
C ILE A 226 8.86 8.34 -6.90
N ILE A 227 9.30 7.79 -5.78
CA ILE A 227 10.47 8.29 -5.04
C ILE A 227 11.61 7.33 -5.35
N MET A 228 12.63 7.83 -6.02
CA MET A 228 13.79 7.05 -6.44
C MET A 228 15.07 7.66 -5.87
N LEU A 229 15.97 6.81 -5.41
CA LEU A 229 17.30 7.24 -4.99
C LEU A 229 18.23 7.37 -6.22
N LYS A 230 18.76 8.57 -6.45
CA LYS A 230 19.59 8.90 -7.63
C LYS A 230 21.03 8.41 -7.48
N ASP A 231 21.58 8.55 -6.29
CA ASP A 231 22.98 8.30 -5.98
C ASP A 231 23.10 7.09 -5.04
N ASN A 232 24.31 6.58 -4.83
CA ASN A 232 24.50 5.42 -3.97
C ASN A 232 24.64 5.80 -2.48
N LYS A 233 23.85 6.80 -2.04
CA LYS A 233 23.88 7.31 -0.68
C LYS A 233 22.53 7.05 0.01
N PRO A 234 22.47 6.17 1.02
CA PRO A 234 21.21 5.75 1.59
C PRO A 234 20.36 6.91 2.11
N VAL A 235 19.05 6.85 1.85
CA VAL A 235 18.07 7.82 2.34
C VAL A 235 16.86 7.07 2.89
N GLU A 236 16.46 7.45 4.09
CA GLU A 236 15.19 7.04 4.69
C GLU A 236 14.16 8.14 4.47
N VAL A 237 12.95 7.78 4.06
CA VAL A 237 11.87 8.71 3.72
C VAL A 237 10.64 8.38 4.56
N ASP A 238 10.12 9.40 5.23
CA ASP A 238 8.89 9.34 6.00
C ASP A 238 7.71 9.71 5.11
N TRP A 239 7.56 10.99 4.77
CA TRP A 239 6.48 11.46 3.89
C TRP A 239 6.94 12.45 2.82
N ILE A 240 6.09 12.60 1.82
CA ILE A 240 6.17 13.58 0.74
C ILE A 240 4.91 14.44 0.69
N GLN A 241 5.03 15.71 0.31
CA GLN A 241 3.90 16.63 0.13
C GLN A 241 4.22 17.67 -0.94
N PHE A 242 3.29 17.92 -1.85
CA PHE A 242 3.40 19.01 -2.83
C PHE A 242 2.71 20.28 -2.33
N LYS A 243 3.16 21.45 -2.80
CA LYS A 243 2.60 22.75 -2.46
C LYS A 243 2.43 23.63 -3.70
N ASN A 244 1.43 24.51 -3.65
CA ASN A 244 1.15 25.54 -4.67
C ASN A 244 2.07 26.77 -4.57
#